data_AF-A0A377NIQ9-F1
#
_entry.id   AF-A0A377NIQ9-F1
#
_cell.length_a   1.000
_cell.length_b   1.000
_cell.length_c   1.000
_cell.angle_alpha   90.00
_cell.angle_beta   90.00
_cell.angle_gamma   90.00
#
_symmetry.space_group_name_H-M   'P 1'
#
loop_
_entity.id
_entity.type
_entity.pdbx_description
1 polymer ?
#
loop_
_entity_poly.entity_id
_entity_poly.type
_entity_poly.pdbx_seq_one_letter_code
_entity_poly.pdbx_strand_id
1 'polypeptide(L)'
;MLLADEATSGLDPDATTSILTLLKQLRDQFGLSIILITHEMDVVRRAADAVAEIRDGQLLQQGSLRELLATPGSRIGQQLFPLQPLAANGDLQLQLTYGDRAIATDWISQVSQQHQIQVDVLAAHVEQVGRDWQEECELAVRFNQRPVGLQVLIQQLYQLGINAELIESQSEFKEAV
;
A
#
# COMPACT_ATOMS: atom_id res chain seq x y z
N MET A 1 -1.39 -10.28 29.19
CA MET A 1 -1.01 -10.63 27.81
C MET A 1 -1.96 -11.72 27.33
N LEU A 2 -2.52 -11.58 26.13
CA LEU A 2 -3.40 -12.56 25.48
C LEU A 2 -2.70 -13.05 24.21
N LEU A 3 -2.66 -14.36 24.01
CA LEU A 3 -2.25 -14.99 22.76
C LEU A 3 -3.47 -15.73 22.21
N ALA A 4 -3.86 -15.41 20.98
CA ALA A 4 -5.00 -16.03 20.32
C ALA A 4 -4.55 -16.60 18.98
N ASP A 5 -4.61 -17.93 18.87
CA ASP A 5 -4.22 -18.67 17.67
C ASP A 5 -5.46 -19.09 16.89
N GLU A 6 -5.64 -18.54 15.69
CA GLU A 6 -6.80 -18.74 14.82
C GLU A 6 -8.15 -18.62 15.53
N ALA A 7 -8.25 -17.73 16.53
CA ALA A 7 -9.39 -17.67 17.46
C ALA A 7 -10.73 -17.26 16.82
N THR A 8 -10.72 -16.77 15.59
CA THR A 8 -11.91 -16.43 14.81
C THR A 8 -12.20 -17.43 13.69
N SER A 9 -11.36 -18.46 13.53
CA SER A 9 -11.53 -19.48 12.50
C SER A 9 -12.84 -20.25 12.70
N GLY A 10 -13.59 -20.41 11.62
CA GLY A 10 -14.88 -21.11 11.63
C GLY A 10 -16.07 -20.28 12.13
N LEU A 11 -15.86 -19.01 12.46
CA LEU A 11 -16.95 -18.06 12.74
C LEU A 11 -17.45 -17.40 11.46
N ASP A 12 -18.71 -16.98 11.47
CA ASP A 12 -19.24 -16.12 10.41
C ASP A 12 -18.65 -14.69 10.49
N PRO A 13 -18.70 -13.91 9.39
CA PRO A 13 -18.09 -12.57 9.35
C PRO A 13 -18.60 -11.59 10.42
N ASP A 14 -19.86 -11.69 10.84
CA ASP A 14 -20.45 -10.81 11.84
C ASP A 14 -19.99 -11.17 13.25
N ALA A 15 -19.92 -12.47 13.55
CA ALA A 15 -19.36 -12.99 14.80
C ALA A 15 -17.87 -12.63 14.94
N THR A 16 -17.07 -12.83 13.88
CA THR A 16 -15.66 -12.42 13.84
C THR A 16 -15.52 -10.93 14.16
N THR A 17 -16.31 -10.07 13.52
CA THR A 17 -16.28 -8.63 13.77
C THR A 17 -16.60 -8.28 15.23
N SER A 18 -17.60 -8.97 15.81
CA SER A 18 -18.00 -8.76 17.20
C SER A 18 -16.88 -9.14 18.19
N ILE A 19 -16.22 -10.26 17.95
CA ILE A 19 -15.10 -10.74 18.79
C ILE A 19 -13.89 -9.82 18.67
N LEU A 20 -13.49 -9.43 17.46
CA LEU A 20 -12.37 -8.50 17.28
C LEU A 20 -12.65 -7.15 17.95
N THR A 21 -13.89 -6.67 17.90
CA THR A 21 -14.30 -5.45 18.58
C THR A 21 -14.19 -5.59 20.10
N LEU A 22 -14.64 -6.71 20.66
CA LEU A 22 -14.51 -7.00 22.09
C LEU A 22 -13.04 -7.06 22.52
N LEU A 23 -12.19 -7.74 21.75
CA LEU A 23 -10.75 -7.85 22.04
C LEU A 23 -10.08 -6.47 22.06
N LYS A 24 -10.42 -5.59 21.11
CA LYS A 24 -9.95 -4.19 21.12
C LYS A 24 -10.42 -3.42 22.35
N GLN A 25 -11.68 -3.56 22.74
CA GLN A 25 -12.21 -2.89 23.93
C GLN A 25 -11.48 -3.36 25.20
N LEU A 26 -11.24 -4.66 25.34
CA LEU A 26 -10.49 -5.22 26.46
C LEU A 26 -9.03 -4.75 26.47
N ARG A 27 -8.38 -4.71 25.30
CA ARG A 27 -7.04 -4.14 25.13
C ARG A 27 -7.00 -2.70 25.65
N ASP A 28 -7.91 -1.86 25.21
CA ASP A 28 -7.93 -0.42 25.51
C ASP A 28 -8.32 -0.14 26.97
N GLN A 29 -9.26 -0.92 27.51
CA GLN A 29 -9.74 -0.75 28.89
C GLN A 29 -8.71 -1.22 29.93
N PHE A 30 -8.02 -2.33 29.66
CA PHE A 30 -7.15 -2.99 30.64
C PHE A 30 -5.66 -2.86 30.30
N GLY A 31 -5.30 -2.19 29.20
CA GLY A 31 -3.91 -2.06 28.75
C GLY A 31 -3.25 -3.39 28.39
N LEU A 32 -4.03 -4.34 27.84
CA LEU A 32 -3.52 -5.68 27.53
C LEU A 32 -2.70 -5.67 26.24
N SER A 33 -1.57 -6.37 26.22
CA SER A 33 -0.95 -6.76 24.93
C SER A 33 -1.67 -8.00 24.38
N ILE A 34 -2.11 -7.91 23.12
CA ILE A 34 -2.78 -9.00 22.39
C ILE A 34 -1.95 -9.37 21.18
N ILE A 35 -1.65 -10.66 21.02
CA ILE A 35 -1.06 -11.24 19.81
C ILE A 35 -2.12 -12.13 19.17
N LEU A 36 -2.47 -11.80 17.93
CA LEU A 36 -3.38 -12.59 17.08
C LEU A 36 -2.55 -13.31 16.03
N ILE A 37 -2.70 -14.62 15.92
CA ILE A 37 -2.17 -15.43 14.82
C ILE A 37 -3.36 -15.77 13.93
N THR A 38 -3.26 -15.42 12.65
CA THR A 38 -4.32 -15.65 11.66
C THR A 38 -3.73 -15.69 10.26
N HIS A 39 -4.40 -16.41 9.38
CA HIS A 39 -4.16 -16.36 7.94
C HIS A 39 -5.18 -15.46 7.21
N GLU A 40 -6.17 -14.91 7.92
CA GLU A 40 -7.25 -14.10 7.36
C GLU A 40 -6.87 -12.62 7.34
N MET A 41 -6.71 -12.05 6.15
CA MET A 41 -6.26 -10.67 5.99
C MET A 41 -7.31 -9.63 6.44
N ASP A 42 -8.59 -10.01 6.44
CA ASP A 42 -9.67 -9.17 7.00
C ASP A 42 -9.55 -9.01 8.52
N VAL A 43 -9.09 -10.04 9.23
CA VAL A 43 -8.83 -9.97 10.67
C VAL A 43 -7.66 -9.02 10.93
N VAL A 44 -6.59 -9.15 10.14
CA VAL A 44 -5.42 -8.26 10.20
C VAL A 44 -5.85 -6.80 9.98
N ARG A 45 -6.55 -6.52 8.87
CA ARG A 45 -7.08 -5.19 8.52
C ARG A 45 -7.90 -4.59 9.66
N ARG A 46 -8.74 -5.40 10.30
CA ARG A 46 -9.66 -4.93 11.32
C ARG A 46 -9.00 -4.77 12.68
N ALA A 47 -8.05 -5.59 13.08
CA ALA A 47 -7.62 -5.69 14.47
C ALA A 47 -6.16 -5.29 14.75
N ALA A 48 -5.28 -5.37 13.75
CA ALA A 48 -3.84 -5.22 13.98
C ALA A 48 -3.39 -3.75 14.02
N ASP A 49 -2.61 -3.40 15.04
CA ASP A 49 -1.85 -2.14 15.07
C ASP A 49 -0.49 -2.31 14.34
N ALA A 50 0.09 -3.51 14.44
CA ALA A 50 1.33 -3.93 13.79
C ALA A 50 1.21 -5.39 13.32
N VAL A 51 1.97 -5.75 12.29
CA VAL A 51 1.91 -7.06 11.64
C VAL A 51 3.31 -7.62 11.47
N ALA A 52 3.42 -8.93 11.61
CA ALA A 52 4.60 -9.71 11.27
C ALA A 52 4.18 -10.88 10.37
N GLU A 53 4.72 -10.96 9.17
CA GLU A 53 4.53 -12.09 8.27
C GLU A 53 5.65 -13.11 8.49
N ILE A 54 5.25 -14.33 8.85
CA ILE A 54 6.16 -15.47 8.96
C ILE A 54 5.81 -16.47 7.86
N ARG A 55 6.82 -16.91 7.11
CA ARG A 55 6.69 -17.94 6.08
C ARG A 55 7.88 -18.88 6.12
N ASP A 56 7.64 -20.18 6.03
CA ASP A 56 8.69 -21.21 6.07
C ASP A 56 9.65 -21.07 7.27
N GLY A 57 9.11 -20.64 8.42
CA GLY A 57 9.87 -20.40 9.64
C GLY A 57 10.74 -19.13 9.64
N GLN A 58 10.59 -18.26 8.65
CA GLN A 58 11.33 -17.00 8.53
C GLN A 58 10.40 -15.80 8.64
N LEU A 59 10.86 -14.75 9.32
CA LEU A 59 10.19 -13.46 9.35
C LEU A 59 10.47 -12.74 8.03
N LEU A 60 9.46 -12.63 7.17
CA LEU A 60 9.59 -12.00 5.86
C LEU A 60 9.39 -10.48 5.91
N GLN A 61 8.42 -10.02 6.70
CA GLN A 61 8.07 -8.61 6.80
C GLN A 61 7.52 -8.32 8.20
N GLN A 62 7.87 -7.18 8.79
CA GLN A 62 7.34 -6.74 10.08
C GLN A 62 7.32 -5.21 10.16
N GLY A 63 6.30 -4.66 10.79
CA GLY A 63 6.20 -3.22 11.06
C GLY A 63 4.83 -2.83 11.58
N SER A 64 4.64 -1.54 11.87
CA SER A 64 3.29 -1.01 12.03
C SER A 64 2.52 -1.16 10.72
N LEU A 65 1.21 -1.34 10.79
CA LEU A 65 0.39 -1.46 9.57
C LEU A 65 0.58 -0.24 8.67
N ARG A 66 0.67 0.95 9.28
CA ARG A 66 0.96 2.22 8.58
C ARG A 66 2.27 2.19 7.82
N GLU A 67 3.38 1.83 8.45
CA GLU A 67 4.69 1.79 7.78
C GLU A 67 4.70 0.77 6.64
N LEU A 68 4.09 -0.39 6.87
CA LEU A 68 4.02 -1.44 5.87
C LEU A 68 3.18 -1.04 4.67
N LEU A 69 2.09 -0.29 4.85
CA LEU A 69 1.27 0.21 3.77
C LEU A 69 1.92 1.39 3.03
N ALA A 70 2.65 2.24 3.75
CA ALA A 70 3.40 3.34 3.17
C ALA A 70 4.68 2.90 2.42
N THR A 71 5.06 1.61 2.53
CA THR A 71 6.22 1.03 1.87
C THR A 71 5.83 0.54 0.46
N PRO A 72 6.43 1.09 -0.61
CA PRO A 72 6.24 0.59 -1.97
C PRO A 72 6.58 -0.90 -2.08
N GLY A 73 5.81 -1.65 -2.86
CA GLY A 73 6.05 -3.09 -3.07
C GLY A 73 5.79 -3.97 -1.84
N SER A 74 5.19 -3.43 -0.77
CA SER A 74 4.89 -4.20 0.44
C SER A 74 3.96 -5.37 0.17
N ARG A 75 4.39 -6.58 0.54
CA ARG A 75 3.58 -7.80 0.36
C ARG A 75 2.32 -7.75 1.22
N ILE A 76 2.47 -7.38 2.49
CA ILE A 76 1.33 -7.21 3.40
C ILE A 76 0.36 -6.16 2.84
N GLY A 77 0.87 -5.06 2.26
CA GLY A 77 0.02 -4.07 1.60
C GLY A 77 -0.78 -4.62 0.43
N GLN A 78 -0.12 -5.32 -0.49
CA GLN A 78 -0.77 -5.98 -1.64
C GLN A 78 -1.81 -7.03 -1.22
N GLN A 79 -1.56 -7.76 -0.12
CA GLN A 79 -2.50 -8.75 0.40
C GLN A 79 -3.69 -8.10 1.08
N LEU A 80 -3.47 -7.02 1.84
CA LEU A 80 -4.53 -6.27 2.49
C LEU A 80 -5.39 -5.57 1.44
N PHE A 81 -4.78 -4.91 0.47
CA PHE A 81 -5.46 -4.09 -0.52
C PHE A 81 -4.99 -4.47 -1.92
N PRO A 82 -5.52 -5.58 -2.48
CA PRO A 82 -5.13 -5.99 -3.81
C PRO A 82 -5.60 -4.97 -4.84
N LEU A 83 -4.65 -4.27 -5.46
CA LEU A 83 -4.92 -3.48 -6.66
C LEU A 83 -5.17 -4.42 -7.84
N GLN A 84 -6.22 -4.14 -8.61
CA GLN A 84 -6.49 -4.79 -9.89
C GLN A 84 -6.29 -3.77 -11.01
N PRO A 85 -5.04 -3.58 -11.48
CA PRO A 85 -4.76 -2.60 -12.54
C PRO A 85 -5.48 -2.96 -13.83
N LEU A 86 -6.07 -1.95 -14.45
CA LEU A 86 -6.54 -2.03 -15.82
C LEU A 86 -5.35 -2.24 -16.76
N ALA A 87 -5.50 -3.13 -17.73
CA ALA A 87 -4.48 -3.29 -18.77
C ALA A 87 -4.28 -1.96 -19.51
N ALA A 88 -3.02 -1.51 -19.58
CA ALA A 88 -2.67 -0.30 -20.30
C ALA A 88 -1.39 -0.47 -21.10
N ASN A 89 -1.31 0.29 -22.18
CA ASN A 89 -0.11 0.42 -23.00
C ASN A 89 0.62 1.70 -22.58
N GLY A 90 1.58 1.58 -21.67
CA GLY A 90 2.45 2.66 -21.20
C GLY A 90 3.92 2.31 -21.40
N ASP A 91 4.77 3.33 -21.41
CA ASP A 91 6.23 3.15 -21.48
C ASP A 91 6.79 2.78 -20.10
N LEU A 92 6.16 3.29 -19.03
CA LEU A 92 6.44 2.97 -17.64
C LEU A 92 5.14 2.68 -16.90
N GLN A 93 5.18 1.71 -15.99
CA GLN A 93 4.14 1.44 -15.02
C GLN A 93 4.71 1.66 -13.63
N LEU A 94 4.10 2.60 -12.90
CA LEU A 94 4.56 3.03 -11.59
C LEU A 94 3.51 2.72 -10.53
N GLN A 95 3.95 2.13 -9.43
CA GLN A 95 3.18 2.04 -8.20
C GLN A 95 3.53 3.23 -7.32
N LEU A 96 2.51 3.97 -6.92
CA LEU A 96 2.61 5.15 -6.09
C LEU A 96 2.01 4.90 -4.73
N THR A 97 2.72 5.34 -3.70
CA THR A 97 2.26 5.29 -2.31
C THR A 97 2.33 6.68 -1.72
N TYR A 98 1.22 7.10 -1.10
CA TYR A 98 1.06 8.43 -0.56
C TYR A 98 1.49 8.41 0.91
N GLY A 99 2.40 9.30 1.28
CA GLY A 99 2.83 9.44 2.67
C GLY A 99 1.89 10.31 3.51
N ASP A 100 2.36 10.71 4.68
CA ASP A 100 1.59 11.52 5.65
C ASP A 100 1.47 13.01 5.31
N ARG A 101 1.88 13.41 4.11
CA ARG A 101 1.89 14.82 3.68
C ARG A 101 0.68 15.13 2.83
N ALA A 102 0.12 16.32 3.01
CA ALA A 102 -0.91 16.82 2.11
C ALA A 102 -0.33 16.97 0.70
N ILE A 103 -0.94 16.29 -0.26
CA ILE A 103 -0.52 16.30 -1.67
C ILE A 103 -1.44 17.24 -2.44
N ALA A 104 -0.86 18.02 -3.35
CA ALA A 104 -1.62 18.94 -4.18
C ALA A 104 -2.55 18.15 -5.11
N THR A 105 -3.83 18.50 -5.18
CA THR A 105 -4.84 17.76 -5.98
C THR A 105 -4.57 17.79 -7.49
N ASP A 106 -3.75 18.73 -7.96
CA ASP A 106 -3.41 18.91 -9.36
C ASP A 106 -2.03 18.34 -9.73
N TRP A 107 -1.39 17.58 -8.83
CA TRP A 107 -0.03 17.05 -9.04
C TRP A 107 0.12 16.27 -10.36
N ILE A 108 -0.89 15.47 -10.74
CA ILE A 108 -0.88 14.70 -12.01
C ILE A 108 -0.81 15.67 -13.19
N SER A 109 -1.59 16.74 -13.15
CA SER A 109 -1.62 17.76 -14.21
C SER A 109 -0.30 18.52 -14.28
N GLN A 110 0.29 18.85 -13.12
CA GLN A 110 1.59 19.53 -13.05
C GLN A 110 2.70 18.68 -13.65
N VAL A 111 2.80 17.40 -13.26
CA VAL A 111 3.82 16.47 -13.76
C VAL A 111 3.62 16.20 -15.26
N SER A 112 2.37 16.02 -15.70
CA SER A 112 2.00 15.84 -17.11
C SER A 112 2.44 17.02 -17.97
N GLN A 113 2.14 18.26 -17.56
CA GLN A 113 2.49 19.46 -18.31
C GLN A 113 3.99 19.73 -18.33
N GLN A 114 4.66 19.58 -17.17
CA GLN A 114 6.08 19.89 -17.03
C GLN A 114 6.96 18.96 -17.89
N HIS A 115 6.60 17.67 -17.94
CA HIS A 115 7.39 16.66 -18.67
C HIS A 115 6.77 16.27 -20.02
N GLN A 116 5.64 16.87 -20.38
CA GLN A 116 4.89 16.55 -21.59
C GLN A 116 4.57 15.04 -21.70
N ILE A 117 4.18 14.45 -20.57
CA ILE A 117 3.80 13.04 -20.46
C ILE A 117 2.28 12.90 -20.33
N GLN A 118 1.74 11.80 -20.84
CA GLN A 118 0.39 11.35 -20.52
C GLN A 118 0.45 10.39 -19.33
N VAL A 119 -0.46 10.56 -18.38
CA VAL A 119 -0.58 9.70 -17.20
C VAL A 119 -1.98 9.11 -17.21
N ASP A 120 -2.07 7.79 -17.26
CA ASP A 120 -3.32 7.04 -17.21
C ASP A 120 -3.38 6.33 -15.84
N VAL A 121 -4.47 6.53 -15.09
CA VAL A 121 -4.69 5.85 -13.80
C VAL A 121 -5.23 4.45 -14.05
N LEU A 122 -4.48 3.41 -13.67
CA LEU A 122 -4.84 2.01 -13.91
C LEU A 122 -5.65 1.42 -12.77
N ALA A 123 -5.25 1.76 -11.55
CA ALA A 123 -5.95 1.44 -10.34
C ALA A 123 -5.63 2.51 -9.29
N ALA A 124 -6.58 2.76 -8.41
CA ALA A 124 -6.37 3.59 -7.24
C ALA A 124 -7.20 3.01 -6.11
N HIS A 125 -6.59 2.93 -4.93
CA HIS A 125 -7.22 2.54 -3.71
C HIS A 125 -6.94 3.58 -2.64
N VAL A 126 -7.98 3.98 -1.93
CA VAL A 126 -7.89 4.92 -0.82
C VAL A 126 -8.65 4.29 0.34
N GLU A 127 -7.95 4.05 1.44
CA GLU A 127 -8.56 3.46 2.63
C GLU A 127 -8.07 4.10 3.91
N GLN A 128 -9.00 4.23 4.85
CA GLN A 128 -8.69 4.75 6.17
C GLN A 128 -8.18 3.61 7.05
N VAL A 129 -6.93 3.71 7.50
CA VAL A 129 -6.32 2.76 8.43
C VAL A 129 -6.15 3.45 9.77
N GLY A 130 -7.03 3.12 10.72
CA GLY A 130 -7.10 3.82 12.00
C GLY A 130 -7.67 5.23 11.87
N ARG A 131 -6.84 6.26 12.10
CA ARG A 131 -7.23 7.68 11.96
C ARG A 131 -6.72 8.33 10.67
N ASP A 132 -5.80 7.69 9.98
CA ASP A 132 -5.09 8.25 8.84
C ASP A 132 -5.59 7.60 7.53
N TRP A 133 -5.49 8.36 6.44
CA TRP A 133 -5.76 7.85 5.10
C TRP A 133 -4.48 7.21 4.55
N GLN A 134 -4.62 6.04 3.96
CA GLN A 134 -3.59 5.38 3.18
C GLN A 134 -4.10 5.28 1.75
N GLU A 135 -3.28 5.75 0.82
CA GLU A 135 -3.62 5.74 -0.59
C GLU A 135 -2.52 4.98 -1.33
N GLU A 136 -2.93 4.12 -2.24
CA GLU A 136 -2.07 3.38 -3.13
C GLU A 136 -2.64 3.51 -4.54
N CYS A 137 -1.80 3.85 -5.50
CA CYS A 137 -2.25 4.09 -6.86
C CYS A 137 -1.26 3.53 -7.86
N GLU A 138 -1.76 2.83 -8.86
CA GLU A 138 -0.96 2.32 -9.95
C GLU A 138 -1.29 3.08 -11.23
N LEU A 139 -0.25 3.61 -11.87
CA LEU A 139 -0.34 4.49 -13.03
C LEU A 139 0.48 3.93 -14.20
N ALA A 140 -0.06 4.08 -15.41
CA ALA A 140 0.73 4.00 -16.63
C ALA A 140 1.16 5.41 -17.03
N VAL A 141 2.43 5.54 -17.40
CA VAL A 141 3.00 6.76 -17.93
C VAL A 141 3.41 6.51 -19.38
N ARG A 142 2.97 7.39 -20.27
CA ARG A 142 3.36 7.42 -21.68
C ARG A 142 4.03 8.75 -22.00
N PHE A 143 5.17 8.71 -22.67
CA PHE A 143 5.90 9.89 -23.08
C PHE A 143 5.41 10.35 -24.46
N ASN A 144 5.08 11.65 -24.58
CA ASN A 144 4.74 12.20 -25.90
C ASN A 144 5.99 12.62 -26.70
N GLN A 145 7.14 12.75 -26.03
CA GLN A 145 8.41 13.18 -26.62
C GLN A 145 9.58 12.33 -26.08
N ARG A 146 10.77 12.92 -25.94
CA ARG A 146 11.93 12.21 -25.39
C ARG A 146 11.62 11.71 -23.98
N PRO A 147 11.96 10.45 -23.69
CA PRO A 147 11.74 9.88 -22.37
C PRO A 147 12.48 10.66 -21.30
N VAL A 148 11.78 10.99 -20.21
CA VAL A 148 12.40 11.53 -19.00
C VAL A 148 13.01 10.38 -18.22
N GLY A 149 14.24 10.55 -17.73
CA GLY A 149 14.89 9.51 -16.92
C GLY A 149 14.03 9.15 -15.71
N LEU A 150 13.83 7.85 -15.49
CA LEU A 150 13.01 7.32 -14.39
C LEU A 150 13.38 7.95 -13.03
N GLN A 151 14.67 8.10 -12.75
CA GLN A 151 15.15 8.70 -11.50
C GLN A 151 14.69 10.16 -11.33
N VAL A 152 14.64 10.94 -12.41
CA VAL A 152 14.17 12.33 -12.37
C VAL A 152 12.70 12.38 -12.02
N LEU A 153 11.89 11.49 -12.62
CA LEU A 153 10.47 11.40 -12.36
C LEU A 153 10.19 10.96 -10.90
N ILE A 154 10.87 9.91 -10.42
CA ILE A 154 10.75 9.43 -9.03
C ILE A 154 11.16 10.53 -8.03
N GLN A 155 12.28 11.23 -8.27
CA GLN A 155 12.72 12.31 -7.39
C GLN A 155 11.71 13.47 -7.33
N GLN A 156 11.08 13.81 -8.45
CA GLN A 156 10.05 14.84 -8.46
C GLN A 156 8.79 14.41 -7.71
N LEU A 157 8.32 13.17 -7.90
CA LEU A 157 7.21 12.62 -7.13
C LEU A 157 7.52 12.64 -5.63
N TYR A 158 8.76 12.28 -5.26
CA TYR A 158 9.21 12.32 -3.88
C TYR A 158 9.18 13.74 -3.28
N GLN A 159 9.57 14.76 -4.05
CA GLN A 159 9.46 16.17 -3.61
C GLN A 159 8.01 16.60 -3.38
N LEU A 160 7.07 16.00 -4.09
CA LEU A 160 5.63 16.20 -3.90
C LEU A 160 5.06 15.37 -2.73
N GLY A 161 5.88 14.55 -2.07
CA GLY A 161 5.45 13.67 -0.98
C GLY A 161 4.90 12.31 -1.42
N ILE A 162 5.13 11.94 -2.68
CA ILE A 162 4.67 10.69 -3.30
C ILE A 162 5.87 9.76 -3.46
N ASN A 163 5.80 8.57 -2.86
CA ASN A 163 6.77 7.52 -3.12
C ASN A 163 6.36 6.79 -4.40
N ALA A 164 7.33 6.47 -5.26
CA ALA A 164 7.09 5.82 -6.54
C ALA A 164 8.07 4.67 -6.75
N GLU A 165 7.56 3.52 -7.17
CA GLU A 165 8.34 2.34 -7.53
C GLU A 165 7.96 1.88 -8.95
N LEU A 166 8.97 1.41 -9.70
CA LEU A 166 8.76 0.87 -11.04
C LEU A 166 8.25 -0.56 -10.97
N ILE A 167 7.07 -0.80 -11.55
CA ILE A 167 6.51 -2.15 -11.72
C ILE A 167 6.99 -2.75 -13.04
N GLU A 168 6.81 -2.01 -14.14
CA GLU A 168 7.16 -2.48 -15.48
C GLU A 168 7.66 -1.32 -16.34
N SER A 169 8.55 -1.62 -17.29
CA SER A 169 9.06 -0.67 -18.27
C SER A 169 9.24 -1.36 -19.62
N GLN A 170 8.87 -0.67 -20.70
CA GLN A 170 9.20 -1.13 -22.05
C GLN A 170 10.68 -0.88 -22.37
N SER A 171 11.30 -1.86 -23.04
CA SER A 171 12.75 -2.11 -23.14
C SER A 171 13.69 -0.96 -23.56
N GLU A 172 13.19 0.18 -24.03
CA GLU A 172 14.01 1.34 -24.43
C GLU A 172 14.64 2.11 -23.24
N PHE A 173 14.26 1.80 -22.00
CA PHE A 173 14.79 2.47 -20.79
C PHE A 173 15.91 1.70 -20.06
N LYS A 174 16.32 0.51 -20.52
CA LYS A 174 17.35 -0.29 -19.84
C LYS A 174 18.78 0.25 -19.97
N GLU A 175 19.04 1.25 -20.82
CA GLU A 175 20.41 1.71 -21.15
C GLU A 175 20.84 3.04 -20.50
N ALA A 176 20.08 3.60 -19.56
CA ALA A 176 20.46 4.85 -18.87
C ALA A 176 20.80 4.64 -17.37
N VAL A 177 21.48 3.54 -17.04
CA VAL A 177 22.10 3.29 -15.71
C VAL A 177 23.61 3.45 -15.82
#